data_AF-A0A965MVT9-F1
#
_entry.id   AF-A0A965MVT9-F1
#
_cell.length_a   1.000
_cell.length_b   1.000
_cell.length_c   1.000
_cell.angle_alpha   90.00
_cell.angle_beta   90.00
_cell.angle_gamma   90.00
#
_symmetry.space_group_name_H-M   'P 1'
#
loop_
_entity.id
_entity.type
_entity.pdbx_description
1 polymer ?
#
loop_
_entity_poly.entity_id
_entity_poly.type
_entity_poly.pdbx_seq_one_letter_code
_entity_poly.pdbx_strand_id
1 'polypeptide(L)' 'MEDIKQSAKLENVLYDIRGPVLEEAKRLEEQGHRIMKLNIGN' A
#
# COMPACT_ATOMS: atom_id res chain seq x y z
N MET A 1 -1.96 -27.75 8.42
CA MET A 1 -1.29 -26.48 8.08
C MET A 1 -1.49 -25.59 9.28
N GLU A 2 -0.41 -25.19 9.95
CA GLU A 2 -0.50 -24.21 11.05
C GLU A 2 -0.68 -22.81 10.44
N ASP A 3 -1.64 -22.05 10.97
CA ASP A 3 -1.85 -20.66 10.59
C ASP A 3 -0.68 -19.80 11.08
N ILE A 4 0.12 -19.28 10.14
CA ILE A 4 1.17 -18.33 10.44
C ILE A 4 0.51 -17.00 10.79
N LYS A 5 0.44 -16.70 12.10
CA LYS A 5 -0.09 -15.42 12.59
C LYS A 5 1.00 -14.35 12.59
N GLN A 6 0.60 -13.14 12.18
CA GLN A 6 1.47 -11.97 12.24
C GLN A 6 1.92 -11.71 13.69
N SER A 7 3.19 -11.34 13.89
CA SER A 7 3.71 -10.99 15.21
C SER A 7 3.03 -9.72 15.74
N ALA A 8 2.65 -9.71 17.02
CA ALA A 8 2.10 -8.53 17.70
C ALA A 8 3.00 -7.28 17.61
N LYS A 9 4.31 -7.45 17.39
CA LYS A 9 5.26 -6.35 17.20
C LYS A 9 5.00 -5.54 15.92
N LEU A 10 4.28 -6.10 14.95
CA LEU A 10 3.96 -5.48 13.67
C LEU A 10 2.58 -4.79 13.66
N GLU A 11 1.80 -4.87 14.74
CA GLU A 11 0.44 -4.31 14.79
C GLU A 11 0.39 -2.80 14.50
N ASN A 12 1.45 -2.06 14.85
CA ASN A 12 1.54 -0.60 14.65
C ASN A 12 2.49 -0.19 13.52
N VAL A 13 2.99 -1.15 12.74
CA VAL A 13 3.88 -0.87 11.61
C VAL A 13 3.04 -0.57 10.38
N LEU A 14 2.58 0.67 10.28
CA LEU A 14 1.86 1.18 9.11
C LEU A 14 2.87 1.68 8.08
N TYR A 15 3.26 0.81 7.15
CA TYR A 15 4.06 1.23 6.00
C TYR A 15 3.16 1.90 4.96
N ASP A 16 2.77 3.15 5.24
CA ASP A 16 1.79 3.93 4.45
C ASP A 16 2.22 4.21 3.00
N ILE A 17 3.46 3.88 2.65
CA ILE A 17 3.93 3.87 1.25
C ILE A 17 3.06 2.96 0.36
N ARG A 18 2.36 1.96 0.91
CA ARG A 18 1.46 1.06 0.17
C ARG A 18 0.06 0.93 0.77
N GLY A 19 -0.43 1.97 1.42
CA GLY A 19 -1.78 1.99 2.00
C GLY A 19 -2.91 1.93 0.96
N PRO A 20 -4.18 1.98 1.40
CA PRO A 20 -5.37 1.91 0.52
C PRO A 20 -5.39 2.99 -0.56
N VAL A 21 -4.73 4.13 -0.31
CA VAL A 21 -4.56 5.21 -1.29
C VAL A 21 -3.68 4.78 -2.46
N LEU A 22 -2.62 4.00 -2.22
CA LEU A 22 -1.80 3.46 -3.31
C LEU A 22 -2.57 2.41 -4.12
N GLU A 23 -3.37 1.59 -3.46
CA GLU A 23 -4.20 0.58 -4.11
C GLU A 23 -5.20 1.24 -5.08
N GLU A 24 -5.87 2.30 -4.63
CA GLU A 24 -6.79 3.06 -5.46
C GLU A 24 -6.06 3.81 -6.60
N ALA A 25 -4.90 4.39 -6.31
CA ALA A 25 -4.05 5.00 -7.34
C ALA A 25 -3.65 3.98 -8.43
N LYS A 26 -3.28 2.75 -8.05
CA LYS A 26 -2.98 1.67 -9.02
C LYS A 26 -4.21 1.28 -9.84
N ARG A 27 -5.38 1.16 -9.19
CA ARG A 27 -6.65 0.87 -9.88
C ARG A 27 -6.96 1.92 -10.95
N LEU A 28 -6.74 3.19 -10.64
CA LEU A 28 -6.91 4.29 -11.59
C LEU A 28 -5.84 4.27 -12.70
N GLU A 29 -4.58 3.95 -12.37
CA GLU A 29 -3.52 3.76 -13.37
C GLU A 29 -3.85 2.62 -14.36
N GLU A 30 -4.38 1.48 -13.88
CA GLU A 30 -4.82 0.35 -14.70
C GLU A 30 -6.01 0.70 -15.61
N GLN A 31 -6.86 1.63 -15.18
CA GLN A 31 -7.95 2.19 -15.99
C GLN A 31 -7.46 3.23 -17.02
N GLY A 32 -6.15 3.51 -17.06
CA GLY A 32 -5.53 4.43 -18.02
C GLY A 32 -5.42 5.87 -17.52
N HIS A 33 -5.73 6.14 -16.25
CA HIS A 33 -5.56 7.48 -15.68
C HIS A 33 -4.10 7.73 -15.30
N ARG A 34 -3.58 8.90 -15.64
CA ARG A 34 -2.25 9.31 -15.22
C ARG A 34 -2.30 9.87 -13.79
N ILE A 35 -1.76 9.12 -12.84
CA ILE A 35 -1.64 9.56 -11.43
C ILE A 35 -0.24 10.13 -11.18
N MET A 36 -0.17 11.39 -10.73
CA MET A 36 1.10 11.99 -10.31
C MET A 36 1.42 11.61 -8.87
N LYS A 37 2.49 10.83 -8.68
CA LYS A 37 2.94 10.35 -7.37
C LYS A 37 3.84 11.39 -6.72
N LEU A 38 3.27 12.23 -5.86
CA LEU A 38 4.00 13.20 -5.03
C LEU A 38 4.36 12.65 -3.64
N ASN A 39 3.90 11.43 -3.33
CA ASN A 39 4.10 10.74 -2.07
C ASN A 39 5.48 10.05 -1.95
N ILE A 40 6.28 10.06 -3.02
CA ILE A 40 7.62 9.48 -3.09
C ILE A 40 8.56 10.56 -3.63
N GLY A 41 9.51 10.99 -2.81
CA GLY A 41 10.65 11.77 -3.26
C GLY A 41 11.68 10.81 -3.84
N ASN A 42 11.89 10.88 -5.15
CA ASN A 42 13.04 10.27 -5.80
C ASN A 42 14.25 11.21 -5.70
#